data_AF-A0A411DNT1-F1
#
_entry.id   AF-A0A411DNT1-F1
#
_cell.length_a   1.000
_cell.length_b   1.000
_cell.length_c   1.000
_cell.angle_alpha   90.00
_cell.angle_beta   90.00
_cell.angle_gamma   90.00
#
_symmetry.space_group_name_H-M   'P 1'
#
loop_
_entity.id
_entity.type
_entity.pdbx_description
1 polymer ?
#
loop_
_entity_poly.entity_id
_entity_poly.type
_entity_poly.pdbx_seq_one_letter_code
_entity_poly.pdbx_strand_id
1 'polypeptide(L)'
;MFSILAFLYSSGQKLYKIEKNQFGEPLLNNEAKYSFKEKPTEEDLKTIDTTAYYVQVFEGRYYNEEEMKNPRIIIFHNDGFFKNESLMYFGKFDEHRGKNSIYYGGKYRIKNNEIFIEEFLPASQGKTKWYTRRITNGKIDGNKIIFNEGLVSVFEKRKNLPVK
;
A
#
# COMPACT_ATOMS: atom_id res chain seq x y z
N MET A 1 23.44 -17.27 -15.45
CA MET A 1 22.34 -16.37 -15.02
C MET A 1 21.26 -17.18 -14.30
N PHE A 2 21.60 -17.78 -13.15
CA PHE A 2 20.75 -18.75 -12.43
C PHE A 2 20.57 -18.40 -10.95
N SER A 3 20.97 -17.20 -10.53
CA SER A 3 21.28 -16.94 -9.12
C SER A 3 20.25 -16.09 -8.36
N ILE A 4 19.22 -15.56 -9.01
CA ILE A 4 18.18 -14.75 -8.33
C ILE A 4 16.94 -15.59 -7.98
N LEU A 5 16.61 -16.63 -8.79
CA LEU A 5 15.49 -17.53 -8.46
C LEU A 5 15.77 -18.38 -7.21
N ALA A 6 17.04 -18.74 -6.96
CA ALA A 6 17.41 -19.58 -5.81
C ALA A 6 17.32 -18.83 -4.47
N PHE A 7 17.49 -17.51 -4.45
CA PHE A 7 17.46 -16.71 -3.22
C PHE A 7 16.03 -16.49 -2.68
N LEU A 8 15.01 -16.60 -3.55
CA LEU A 8 13.60 -16.53 -3.14
C LEU A 8 13.11 -17.83 -2.47
N TYR A 9 13.82 -18.95 -2.65
CA TYR A 9 13.47 -20.22 -2.01
C TYR A 9 13.99 -20.36 -0.57
N SER A 10 14.99 -19.59 -0.15
CA SER A 10 15.57 -19.70 1.20
C SER A 10 14.85 -18.88 2.28
N SER A 11 13.88 -18.04 1.91
CA SER A 11 13.16 -17.14 2.82
C SER A 11 11.66 -17.48 3.00
N GLY A 12 11.17 -18.58 2.43
CA GLY A 12 9.79 -19.03 2.61
C GLY A 12 8.72 -18.12 1.98
N GLN A 13 9.12 -17.12 1.18
CA GLN A 13 8.16 -16.24 0.50
C GLN A 13 7.40 -16.98 -0.59
N LYS A 14 6.08 -17.13 -0.39
CA LYS A 14 5.18 -17.75 -1.36
C LYS A 14 4.97 -16.83 -2.56
N LEU A 15 5.11 -17.41 -3.76
CA LEU A 15 4.77 -16.75 -5.02
C LEU A 15 3.29 -16.94 -5.37
N TYR A 16 2.67 -15.89 -5.86
CA TYR A 16 1.29 -15.85 -6.30
C TYR A 16 1.24 -15.52 -7.78
N LYS A 17 0.57 -16.35 -8.56
CA LYS A 17 0.26 -16.05 -9.96
C LYS A 17 -0.95 -15.13 -9.99
N ILE A 18 -0.79 -13.93 -10.51
CA ILE A 18 -1.86 -12.94 -10.65
C ILE A 18 -2.19 -12.78 -12.12
N GLU A 19 -3.46 -12.98 -12.44
CA GLU A 19 -3.97 -12.86 -13.81
C GLU A 19 -4.04 -11.40 -14.23
N LYS A 20 -4.14 -11.21 -15.54
CA LYS A 20 -4.22 -9.88 -16.14
C LYS A 20 -5.54 -9.74 -16.87
N ASN A 21 -6.13 -8.55 -16.81
CA ASN A 21 -7.28 -8.22 -17.65
C ASN A 21 -6.86 -8.09 -19.13
N GLN A 22 -7.84 -7.82 -20.00
CA GLN A 22 -7.62 -7.61 -21.43
C GLN A 22 -6.64 -6.47 -21.78
N PHE A 23 -6.40 -5.54 -20.85
CA PHE A 23 -5.45 -4.42 -21.00
C PHE A 23 -4.05 -4.74 -20.44
N GLY A 24 -3.81 -5.99 -20.05
CA GLY A 24 -2.54 -6.46 -19.48
C GLY A 24 -2.28 -5.95 -18.06
N GLU A 25 -3.31 -5.48 -17.35
CA GLU A 25 -3.22 -4.98 -15.98
C GLU A 25 -3.47 -6.11 -14.98
N PRO A 26 -2.70 -6.19 -13.88
CA PRO A 26 -2.91 -7.22 -12.87
C PRO A 26 -4.26 -7.03 -12.17
N LEU A 27 -5.01 -8.11 -12.04
CA LEU A 27 -6.32 -8.15 -11.37
C LEU A 27 -6.13 -8.14 -9.83
N LEU A 28 -5.81 -6.97 -9.28
CA LEU A 28 -5.51 -6.75 -7.85
C LEU A 28 -6.70 -6.21 -7.04
N ASN A 29 -7.92 -6.54 -7.48
CA ASN A 29 -9.18 -6.13 -6.88
C ASN A 29 -9.80 -7.31 -6.08
N ASN A 30 -11.13 -7.40 -6.02
CA ASN A 30 -11.85 -8.51 -5.38
C ASN A 30 -11.47 -9.91 -5.91
N GLU A 31 -10.90 -10.01 -7.12
CA GLU A 31 -10.49 -11.25 -7.74
C GLU A 31 -9.12 -11.75 -7.22
N ALA A 32 -8.31 -10.87 -6.64
CA ALA A 32 -7.04 -11.27 -6.05
C ALA A 32 -7.24 -12.12 -4.78
N LYS A 33 -6.34 -13.07 -4.57
CA LYS A 33 -6.39 -14.03 -3.44
C LYS A 33 -5.91 -13.40 -2.12
N TYR A 34 -6.47 -12.25 -1.74
CA TYR A 34 -6.22 -11.62 -0.45
C TYR A 34 -6.60 -12.55 0.70
N SER A 35 -5.82 -12.56 1.79
CA SER A 35 -6.19 -13.20 3.06
C SER A 35 -7.19 -12.37 3.86
N PHE A 36 -7.15 -11.04 3.74
CA PHE A 36 -8.14 -10.17 4.37
C PHE A 36 -9.45 -10.25 3.57
N LYS A 37 -10.41 -11.02 4.10
CA LYS A 37 -11.71 -11.26 3.46
C LYS A 37 -12.78 -10.29 3.93
N GLU A 38 -12.73 -9.95 5.21
CA GLU A 38 -13.71 -9.08 5.85
C GLU A 38 -13.34 -7.61 5.66
N LYS A 39 -14.35 -6.78 5.44
CA LYS A 39 -14.19 -5.33 5.49
C LYS A 39 -14.12 -4.86 6.96
N PRO A 40 -13.48 -3.72 7.25
CA PRO A 40 -13.53 -3.11 8.58
C PRO A 40 -14.98 -2.94 9.07
N THR A 41 -15.19 -3.19 10.36
CA THR A 41 -16.48 -2.96 11.02
C THR A 41 -16.74 -1.47 11.24
N GLU A 42 -17.96 -1.09 11.61
CA GLU A 42 -18.25 0.32 11.97
C GLU A 42 -17.39 0.82 13.14
N GLU A 43 -17.05 -0.06 14.08
CA GLU A 43 -16.17 0.28 15.21
C GLU A 43 -14.73 0.49 14.74
N ASP A 44 -14.23 -0.37 13.86
CA ASP A 44 -12.92 -0.19 13.23
C ASP A 44 -12.84 1.15 12.48
N LEU A 45 -13.91 1.51 11.77
CA LEU A 45 -14.00 2.77 11.03
C LEU A 45 -14.10 4.02 11.92
N LYS A 46 -14.28 3.89 13.24
CA LYS A 46 -14.11 5.02 14.17
C LYS A 46 -12.64 5.31 14.46
N THR A 47 -11.76 4.32 14.29
CA THR A 47 -10.32 4.46 14.56
C THR A 47 -9.53 5.00 13.36
N ILE A 48 -10.09 4.89 12.15
CA ILE A 48 -9.48 5.36 10.90
C ILE A 48 -10.43 6.32 10.16
N ASP A 49 -9.93 7.46 9.69
CA ASP A 49 -10.70 8.42 8.92
C ASP A 49 -10.58 8.11 7.43
N THR A 50 -11.56 7.38 6.90
CA THR A 50 -11.62 7.03 5.46
C THR A 50 -11.97 8.21 4.55
N THR A 51 -12.18 9.41 5.10
CA THR A 51 -12.37 10.66 4.34
C THR A 51 -11.12 11.52 4.26
N ALA A 52 -10.03 11.09 4.92
CA ALA A 52 -8.78 11.83 4.99
C ALA A 52 -7.65 11.19 4.17
N TYR A 53 -6.60 11.98 3.96
CA TYR A 53 -5.32 11.52 3.43
C TYR A 53 -4.38 11.21 4.59
N TYR A 54 -3.66 10.11 4.51
CA TYR A 54 -2.56 9.79 5.43
C TYR A 54 -1.26 10.05 4.70
N VAL A 55 -0.62 11.18 5.00
CA VAL A 55 0.57 11.66 4.28
C VAL A 55 1.82 11.32 5.07
N GLN A 56 2.80 10.72 4.40
CA GLN A 56 4.10 10.41 4.99
C GLN A 56 4.75 11.70 5.52
N VAL A 57 5.13 11.67 6.78
CA VAL A 57 5.93 12.71 7.42
C VAL A 57 7.30 12.14 7.78
N PHE A 58 8.32 12.98 7.65
CA PHE A 58 9.70 12.61 7.90
C PHE A 58 10.11 13.27 9.22
N GLU A 59 10.26 12.45 10.27
CA GLU A 59 10.60 12.93 11.61
C GLU A 59 12.10 12.74 11.90
N GLY A 60 12.65 13.63 12.72
CA GLY A 60 14.03 13.54 13.19
C GLY A 60 15.10 13.89 12.14
N ARG A 61 16.18 13.11 12.13
CA ARG A 61 17.38 13.32 11.30
C ARG A 61 17.27 12.61 9.95
N TYR A 62 16.15 12.80 9.26
CA TYR A 62 15.96 12.28 7.92
C TYR A 62 16.48 13.30 6.90
N TYR A 63 17.42 12.91 6.04
CA TYR A 63 18.19 13.84 5.20
C TYR A 63 17.96 13.69 3.69
N ASN A 64 17.07 12.80 3.26
CA ASN A 64 16.77 12.65 1.83
C ASN A 64 15.72 13.66 1.39
N GLU A 65 16.17 14.85 0.98
CA GLU A 65 15.31 15.95 0.53
C GLU A 65 14.45 15.59 -0.69
N GLU A 66 14.92 14.69 -1.57
CA GLU A 66 14.16 14.28 -2.75
C GLU A 66 12.95 13.44 -2.35
N GLU A 67 13.12 12.50 -1.41
CA GLU A 67 11.99 11.75 -0.84
C GLU A 67 11.01 12.68 -0.10
N MET A 68 11.51 13.69 0.60
CA MET A 68 10.68 14.67 1.30
C MET A 68 9.81 15.52 0.35
N LYS A 69 10.28 15.77 -0.88
CA LYS A 69 9.50 16.47 -1.91
C LYS A 69 8.40 15.61 -2.52
N ASN A 70 8.45 14.29 -2.33
CA ASN A 70 7.49 13.36 -2.92
C ASN A 70 6.97 12.35 -1.89
N PRO A 71 6.31 12.81 -0.80
CA PRO A 71 5.82 11.93 0.25
C PRO A 71 4.81 10.92 -0.31
N ARG A 72 4.78 9.73 0.30
CA ARG A 72 3.71 8.76 0.07
C ARG A 72 2.42 9.23 0.72
N ILE A 73 1.30 8.86 0.10
CA ILE A 73 -0.05 9.19 0.53
C ILE A 73 -0.83 7.88 0.53
N ILE A 74 -1.44 7.56 1.66
CA ILE A 74 -2.33 6.42 1.81
C ILE A 74 -3.76 6.93 1.95
N ILE A 75 -4.67 6.31 1.19
CA ILE A 75 -6.11 6.57 1.28
C ILE A 75 -6.78 5.25 1.65
N PHE A 76 -7.54 5.24 2.74
CA PHE A 76 -8.31 4.09 3.17
C PHE A 76 -9.77 4.23 2.75
N HIS A 77 -10.34 3.16 2.21
CA HIS A 77 -11.74 3.09 1.80
C HIS A 77 -12.55 2.27 2.80
N ASN A 78 -13.83 2.59 2.96
CA ASN A 78 -14.73 1.90 3.91
C ASN A 78 -15.03 0.43 3.53
N ASP A 79 -14.70 0.01 2.32
CA ASP A 79 -14.85 -1.35 1.81
C ASP A 79 -13.65 -2.27 2.14
N GLY A 80 -12.65 -1.75 2.85
CA GLY A 80 -11.44 -2.49 3.24
C GLY A 80 -10.32 -2.47 2.21
N PHE A 81 -10.45 -1.68 1.14
CA PHE A 81 -9.33 -1.41 0.23
C PHE A 81 -8.56 -0.14 0.63
N PHE A 82 -7.31 -0.05 0.22
CA PHE A 82 -6.54 1.19 0.32
C PHE A 82 -5.84 1.50 -1.00
N LYS A 83 -5.49 2.77 -1.20
CA LYS A 83 -4.60 3.25 -2.25
C LYS A 83 -3.30 3.77 -1.65
N ASN A 84 -2.23 3.65 -2.42
CA ASN A 84 -0.92 4.16 -2.06
C ASN A 84 -0.33 4.89 -3.27
N GLU A 85 -0.18 6.20 -3.15
CA GLU A 85 0.29 7.06 -4.23
C GLU A 85 1.42 7.94 -3.71
N SER A 86 2.28 8.43 -4.61
CA SER A 86 3.21 9.50 -4.27
C SER A 86 2.60 10.86 -4.62
N LEU A 87 2.98 11.91 -3.89
CA LEU A 87 2.47 13.27 -4.12
C LEU A 87 2.62 13.73 -5.58
N MET A 88 3.71 13.35 -6.24
CA MET A 88 4.01 13.67 -7.64
C MET A 88 2.90 13.19 -8.59
N TYR A 89 2.39 11.97 -8.35
CA TYR A 89 1.40 11.31 -9.20
C TYR A 89 -0.02 11.31 -8.63
N PHE A 90 -0.24 12.03 -7.53
CA PHE A 90 -1.51 12.01 -6.82
C PHE A 90 -2.69 12.36 -7.73
N GLY A 91 -3.71 11.49 -7.76
CA GLY A 91 -4.92 11.66 -8.58
C GLY A 91 -4.72 11.50 -10.09
N LYS A 92 -3.48 11.29 -10.54
CA LYS A 92 -3.10 11.04 -11.93
C LYS A 92 -2.32 9.73 -12.08
N PHE A 93 -2.28 8.89 -11.05
CA PHE A 93 -1.44 7.70 -11.05
C PHE A 93 -1.85 6.71 -12.15
N ASP A 94 -3.15 6.53 -12.35
CA ASP A 94 -3.67 5.67 -13.41
C ASP A 94 -3.35 6.24 -14.81
N GLU A 95 -3.47 7.56 -14.99
CA GLU A 95 -3.06 8.29 -16.20
C GLU A 95 -1.55 8.14 -16.47
N HIS A 96 -0.71 8.34 -15.44
CA HIS A 96 0.75 8.20 -15.53
C HIS A 96 1.17 6.78 -15.92
N ARG A 97 0.45 5.77 -15.42
CA ARG A 97 0.70 4.37 -15.79
C ARG A 97 0.18 4.02 -17.19
N GLY A 98 -0.57 4.92 -17.84
CA GLY A 98 -1.28 4.68 -19.09
C GLY A 98 -2.32 3.55 -18.95
N LYS A 99 -2.96 3.47 -17.78
CA LYS A 99 -3.86 2.37 -17.38
C LYS A 99 -5.28 2.87 -17.20
N ASN A 100 -6.25 2.03 -17.56
CA ASN A 100 -7.68 2.35 -17.54
C ASN A 100 -8.42 1.70 -16.35
N SER A 101 -7.70 1.03 -15.44
CA SER A 101 -8.25 0.53 -14.18
C SER A 101 -7.69 1.26 -12.98
N ILE A 102 -8.54 1.36 -11.94
CA ILE A 102 -8.16 1.87 -10.63
C ILE A 102 -7.15 0.90 -10.00
N TYR A 103 -5.94 1.40 -9.74
CA TYR A 103 -4.99 0.65 -8.93
C TYR A 103 -5.30 0.79 -7.44
N TYR A 104 -5.78 -0.30 -6.83
CA TYR A 104 -5.77 -0.43 -5.37
C TYR A 104 -4.38 -0.84 -4.90
N GLY A 105 -3.89 -0.19 -3.84
CA GLY A 105 -2.64 -0.55 -3.19
C GLY A 105 -2.74 -1.91 -2.47
N GLY A 106 -3.95 -2.29 -2.04
CA GLY A 106 -4.22 -3.59 -1.44
C GLY A 106 -5.47 -3.56 -0.56
N LYS A 107 -5.54 -4.50 0.39
CA LYS A 107 -6.58 -4.54 1.42
C LYS A 107 -6.02 -4.18 2.79
N TYR A 108 -6.89 -3.73 3.69
CA TYR A 108 -6.52 -3.51 5.07
C TYR A 108 -7.57 -4.05 6.05
N ARG A 109 -7.14 -4.29 7.28
CA ARG A 109 -8.00 -4.57 8.42
C ARG A 109 -7.48 -3.85 9.65
N ILE A 110 -8.34 -3.66 10.64
CA ILE A 110 -8.00 -3.05 11.91
C ILE A 110 -8.26 -4.05 13.03
N LYS A 111 -7.45 -4.01 14.07
CA LYS A 111 -7.67 -4.76 15.31
C LYS A 111 -6.94 -4.04 16.44
N ASN A 112 -7.66 -3.67 17.50
CA ASN A 112 -7.06 -3.11 18.73
C ASN A 112 -6.08 -1.94 18.48
N ASN A 113 -6.50 -0.91 17.75
CA ASN A 113 -5.66 0.25 17.33
C ASN A 113 -4.44 -0.12 16.47
N GLU A 114 -4.36 -1.34 15.97
CA GLU A 114 -3.39 -1.74 14.96
C GLU A 114 -4.08 -1.79 13.60
N ILE A 115 -3.39 -1.32 12.58
CA ILE A 115 -3.79 -1.46 11.19
C ILE A 115 -2.86 -2.45 10.49
N PHE A 116 -3.45 -3.33 9.70
CA PHE A 116 -2.73 -4.30 8.89
C PHE A 116 -3.08 -4.03 7.44
N ILE A 117 -2.08 -3.88 6.58
CA ILE A 117 -2.24 -3.78 5.13
C ILE A 117 -1.68 -5.03 4.46
N GLU A 118 -2.40 -5.55 3.48
CA GLU A 118 -2.00 -6.66 2.63
C GLU A 118 -1.89 -6.16 1.21
N GLU A 119 -0.69 -6.26 0.63
CA GLU A 119 -0.40 -5.84 -0.74
C GLU A 119 0.28 -6.97 -1.52
N PHE A 120 0.15 -6.92 -2.85
CA PHE A 120 0.85 -7.82 -3.77
C PHE A 120 1.87 -7.02 -4.57
N LEU A 121 3.14 -7.34 -4.35
CA LEU A 121 4.27 -6.69 -5.01
C LEU A 121 4.81 -7.59 -6.14
N PRO A 122 5.20 -7.04 -7.29
CA PRO A 122 5.86 -7.82 -8.34
C PRO A 122 7.09 -8.55 -7.78
N ALA A 123 7.19 -9.86 -7.98
CA ALA A 123 8.31 -10.66 -7.49
C ALA A 123 9.64 -10.34 -8.18
N SER A 124 9.59 -9.65 -9.32
CA SER A 124 10.75 -9.12 -10.03
C SER A 124 10.36 -7.82 -10.73
N GLN A 125 11.34 -6.96 -10.99
CA GLN A 125 11.16 -5.76 -11.81
C GLN A 125 10.62 -6.13 -13.21
N GLY A 126 9.78 -5.27 -13.80
CA GLY A 126 9.22 -5.46 -15.15
C GLY A 126 7.85 -6.16 -15.21
N LYS A 127 7.46 -6.63 -16.41
CA LYS A 127 6.13 -7.23 -16.69
C LYS A 127 6.02 -8.67 -16.20
N THR A 128 6.06 -8.90 -14.89
CA THR A 128 5.87 -10.24 -14.30
C THR A 128 4.38 -10.59 -14.11
N LYS A 129 4.10 -11.90 -14.03
CA LYS A 129 2.81 -12.47 -13.58
C LYS A 129 2.91 -13.06 -12.16
N TRP A 130 4.10 -12.99 -11.57
CA TRP A 130 4.41 -13.54 -10.26
C TRP A 130 4.57 -12.41 -9.27
N TYR A 131 3.85 -12.52 -8.17
CA TYR A 131 3.81 -11.52 -7.11
C TYR A 131 4.14 -12.18 -5.79
N THR A 132 4.75 -11.41 -4.90
CA THR A 132 4.86 -11.74 -3.49
C THR A 132 3.76 -11.03 -2.74
N ARG A 133 3.19 -11.70 -1.75
CA ARG A 133 2.26 -11.06 -0.81
C ARG A 133 3.06 -10.50 0.35
N ARG A 134 2.82 -9.24 0.69
CA ARG A 134 3.34 -8.58 1.89
C ARG A 134 2.18 -8.25 2.82
N ILE A 135 2.37 -8.49 4.11
CA ILE A 135 1.48 -8.00 5.16
C ILE A 135 2.31 -7.12 6.07
N THR A 136 1.86 -5.89 6.24
CA THR A 136 2.51 -4.85 7.02
C THR A 136 1.60 -4.42 8.15
N ASN A 137 2.13 -4.32 9.35
CA ASN A 137 1.39 -3.84 10.53
C ASN A 137 1.88 -2.45 10.95
N GLY A 138 0.94 -1.63 11.40
CA GLY A 138 1.20 -0.31 11.94
C GLY A 138 0.31 -0.03 13.15
N LYS A 139 0.75 0.90 13.99
CA LYS A 139 -0.01 1.39 15.13
C LYS A 139 -0.73 2.68 14.75
N ILE A 140 -2.02 2.77 15.08
CA ILE A 140 -2.79 4.00 15.01
C ILE A 140 -2.58 4.75 16.33
N ASP A 141 -2.11 5.99 16.25
CA ASP A 141 -1.83 6.85 17.40
C ASP A 141 -2.36 8.26 17.15
N GLY A 142 -3.59 8.51 17.59
CA GLY A 142 -4.31 9.75 17.35
C GLY A 142 -4.48 10.04 15.85
N ASN A 143 -3.78 11.07 15.36
CA ASN A 143 -3.79 11.45 13.96
C ASN A 143 -2.69 10.78 13.12
N LYS A 144 -1.90 9.86 13.70
CA LYS A 144 -0.77 9.23 13.02
C LYS A 144 -0.97 7.72 12.85
N ILE A 145 -0.34 7.18 11.82
CA ILE A 145 -0.12 5.74 11.64
C ILE A 145 1.38 5.52 11.57
N ILE A 146 1.88 4.61 12.39
CA ILE A 146 3.30 4.31 12.50
C ILE A 146 3.51 2.86 12.06
N PHE A 147 4.12 2.66 10.90
CA PHE A 147 4.51 1.34 10.41
C PHE A 147 5.96 1.03 10.78
N ASN A 148 6.21 -0.20 11.25
CA ASN A 148 7.53 -0.64 11.67
C ASN A 148 7.98 -1.88 10.86
N GLU A 149 8.54 -1.64 9.68
CA GLU A 149 9.05 -2.69 8.78
C GLU A 149 10.51 -2.42 8.40
N GLY A 150 11.39 -2.47 9.41
CA GLY A 150 12.81 -2.17 9.27
C GLY A 150 13.12 -0.68 9.44
N LEU A 151 12.51 0.18 8.62
CA LEU A 151 12.49 1.63 8.85
C LEU A 151 11.12 2.07 9.33
N VAL A 152 11.11 2.92 10.36
CA VAL A 152 9.87 3.53 10.86
C VAL A 152 9.36 4.50 9.81
N SER A 153 8.12 4.31 9.37
CA SER A 153 7.42 5.27 8.52
C SER A 153 6.19 5.78 9.25
N VAL A 154 6.06 7.11 9.28
CA VAL A 154 4.99 7.81 9.97
C VAL A 154 4.11 8.49 8.94
N PHE A 155 2.81 8.29 9.05
CA PHE A 155 1.82 8.93 8.21
C PHE A 155 0.88 9.76 9.07
N GLU A 156 0.72 11.03 8.75
CA GLU A 156 -0.14 11.95 9.47
C GLU A 156 -1.43 12.21 8.68
N LYS A 157 -2.56 12.18 9.39
CA LYS A 157 -3.89 12.47 8.85
C LYS A 157 -4.00 13.93 8.44
N ARG A 158 -4.40 14.17 7.19
CA ARG A 158 -4.64 15.50 6.61
C ARG A 158 -5.96 15.52 5.85
N LYS A 159 -6.71 16.61 5.99
CA LYS A 159 -7.95 16.86 5.20
C LYS A 159 -7.67 17.37 3.80
N ASN A 160 -6.52 18.02 3.61
CA ASN A 160 -6.06 18.57 2.35
C ASN A 160 -4.70 17.96 2.01
N LEU A 161 -4.40 17.87 0.71
CA LEU A 161 -3.09 17.43 0.25
C LEU A 161 -2.00 18.45 0.63
N PRO A 162 -0.74 18.01 0.78
CA PRO A 162 0.39 18.91 0.78
C PRO A 162 0.40 19.72 -0.52
N VAL A 163 0.57 21.03 -0.41
CA VAL A 163 0.73 21.90 -1.58
C VAL A 163 2.07 21.56 -2.24
N LYS A 164 2.08 21.44 -3.57
CA LYS A 164 3.29 21.20 -4.38
C LYS A 164 4.25 22.38 -4.31
#